data_AF-A0A4Y2W9E2-F1
#
_entry.id   AF-A0A4Y2W9E2-F1
#
_cell.length_a   1.000
_cell.length_b   1.000
_cell.length_c   1.000
_cell.angle_alpha   90.00
_cell.angle_beta   90.00
_cell.angle_gamma   90.00
#
_symmetry.space_group_name_H-M   'P 1'
#
loop_
_entity.id
_entity.type
_entity.pdbx_description
1 polymer ?
#
loop_
_entity_poly.entity_id
_entity_poly.type
_entity_poly.pdbx_seq_one_letter_code
_entity_poly.pdbx_strand_id
1 'polypeptide(L)' 'MVLDNEMNVMEWPALSPDLNPKENVWGILIRAVYANDRQFQSVAELKVAIIEAWDNIDVTLLLGL' A
#
# COMPACT_ATOMS: atom_id res chain seq x y z
N MET A 1 17.30 -16.74 9.87
CA MET A 1 18.51 -16.00 9.41
C MET A 1 18.42 -14.63 10.05
N VAL A 2 19.33 -14.31 10.98
CA VAL A 2 19.28 -13.08 11.77
C VAL A 2 19.71 -11.94 10.86
N LEU A 3 18.85 -10.93 10.69
CA LEU A 3 19.21 -9.68 10.03
C LEU A 3 19.74 -8.73 11.11
N ASP A 4 20.97 -8.24 10.92
CA ASP A 4 21.84 -7.49 11.86
C ASP A 4 21.30 -6.11 12.33
N ASN A 5 20.01 -5.96 12.66
CA ASN A 5 19.43 -4.67 13.09
C ASN A 5 18.45 -4.75 14.27
N GLU A 6 18.52 -5.79 15.13
CA GLU A 6 17.59 -6.00 16.27
C GLU A 6 16.10 -6.00 15.89
N MET A 7 15.79 -6.06 14.59
CA MET A 7 14.43 -6.06 14.09
C MET A 7 13.89 -7.47 14.16
N ASN A 8 12.82 -7.64 14.93
CA ASN A 8 12.12 -8.90 15.02
C ASN A 8 11.38 -9.15 13.70
N VAL A 9 11.83 -10.13 12.93
CA VAL A 9 11.18 -10.51 11.67
C VAL A 9 9.98 -11.39 12.02
N MET A 10 8.78 -10.95 11.62
CA MET A 10 7.58 -11.76 11.78
C MET A 10 7.60 -12.92 10.76
N GLU A 11 7.34 -14.14 11.24
CA GLU A 11 7.19 -15.32 10.38
C GLU A 11 5.85 -15.23 9.65
N TRP A 12 5.89 -14.99 8.34
CA TRP A 12 4.70 -14.93 7.49
C TRP A 12 4.49 -16.27 6.78
N PRO A 13 3.27 -16.84 6.79
CA PRO A 13 2.97 -18.03 6.02
C PRO A 13 3.08 -17.76 4.52
N ALA A 14 3.60 -18.74 3.79
CA ALA A 14 3.69 -18.66 2.33
C ALA A 14 2.29 -18.53 1.71
N LEU A 15 2.17 -17.72 0.65
CA LEU A 15 0.94 -17.50 -0.12
C LEU A 15 -0.22 -16.82 0.64
N SER A 16 0.08 -16.04 1.68
CA SER A 16 -0.91 -15.21 2.40
C SER A 16 -0.71 -13.72 2.14
N PRO A 17 -1.11 -13.21 0.96
CA PRO A 17 -1.01 -11.79 0.64
C PRO A 17 -1.93 -10.93 1.50
N ASP A 18 -3.07 -11.47 1.95
CA ASP A 18 -4.03 -10.85 2.88
C ASP A 18 -3.40 -10.51 4.24
N LEU A 19 -2.44 -11.33 4.66
CA LEU A 19 -1.71 -11.13 5.89
C LEU A 19 -0.63 -10.06 5.73
N ASN A 20 -0.11 -9.81 4.53
CA ASN A 20 0.99 -8.87 4.33
C ASN A 20 0.51 -7.39 4.35
N PRO A 21 0.91 -6.58 5.34
CA PRO A 21 0.46 -5.18 5.44
C PRO A 21 0.77 -4.37 4.18
N LYS A 22 1.87 -4.67 3.48
CA LYS A 22 2.22 -3.98 2.24
C LYS A 22 1.17 -4.18 1.15
N GLU A 23 0.64 -5.40 1.01
CA GLU A 23 -0.35 -5.75 -0.03
C GLU A 23 -1.69 -5.09 0.30
N ASN A 24 -2.04 -5.02 1.59
CA ASN A 24 -3.22 -4.31 2.04
C ASN A 24 -3.14 -2.80 1.74
N VAL A 25 -1.99 -2.17 1.98
CA VAL A 25 -1.77 -0.76 1.63
C VAL A 25 -1.82 -0.54 0.12
N TRP A 26 -1.20 -1.43 -0.68
CA TRP A 26 -1.31 -1.36 -2.14
C TRP A 26 -2.76 -1.44 -2.61
N GLY A 27 -3.56 -2.32 -2.02
CA GLY A 27 -4.99 -2.44 -2.32
C GLY A 27 -5.79 -1.18 -1.98
N ILE A 28 -5.49 -0.50 -0.86
CA ILE A 28 -6.11 0.79 -0.50
C ILE A 28 -5.72 1.87 -1.53
N LEU A 29 -4.43 1.97 -1.84
CA LEU A 29 -3.90 3.00 -2.74
C LEU A 29 -4.47 2.85 -4.15
N ILE A 30 -4.50 1.63 -4.70
CA ILE A 30 -5.07 1.35 -6.03
C ILE A 30 -6.55 1.75 -6.08
N ARG A 31 -7.32 1.42 -5.04
CA ARG A 31 -8.75 1.80 -4.96
C ARG A 31 -8.96 3.31 -4.92
N ALA A 32 -8.09 4.05 -4.24
CA ALA A 32 -8.14 5.50 -4.19
C ALA A 32 -7.76 6.16 -5.52
N VAL A 33 -6.67 5.70 -6.16
CA VAL A 33 -6.15 6.26 -7.41
C VAL A 33 -7.13 6.09 -8.57
N TYR A 34 -7.77 4.92 -8.67
CA TYR A 34 -8.70 4.57 -9.75
C TYR A 34 -10.18 4.71 -9.36
N ALA A 35 -10.49 5.39 -8.25
CA ALA A 35 -11.86 5.64 -7.83
C ALA A 35 -12.67 6.33 -8.94
N ASN A 36 -13.96 6.01 -9.03
CA ASN A 36 -14.88 6.55 -10.05
C ASN A 36 -14.44 6.27 -11.49
N ASP A 37 -13.82 5.11 -11.72
CA ASP A 37 -13.33 4.66 -13.03
C ASP A 37 -12.34 5.64 -13.69
N ARG A 38 -11.62 6.43 -12.87
CA ARG A 38 -10.64 7.41 -13.35
C ARG A 38 -9.57 6.72 -14.21
N GLN A 39 -9.26 7.32 -15.35
CA GLN A 39 -8.19 6.88 -16.26
C GLN A 39 -7.15 7.99 -16.40
N PHE A 40 -5.92 7.62 -16.74
CA PHE A 40 -4.80 8.54 -16.86
C PHE A 40 -4.24 8.48 -18.28
N GLN A 41 -3.97 9.64 -18.88
CA GLN A 41 -3.43 9.72 -20.25
C GLN A 41 -1.91 9.77 -20.29
N SER A 42 -1.26 9.93 -19.13
CA SER A 42 0.20 9.97 -19.03
C SER A 42 0.70 9.40 -17.71
N VAL A 43 1.96 8.94 -17.72
CA VAL A 43 2.66 8.51 -16.51
C VAL A 43 2.83 9.67 -15.52
N ALA A 44 2.97 10.91 -16.00
CA ALA A 44 3.10 12.07 -15.13
C ALA A 44 1.82 12.32 -14.33
N GLU A 45 0.66 12.23 -14.99
CA GLU A 45 -0.65 12.38 -14.35
C GLU A 45 -0.90 11.28 -13.31
N LEU A 46 -0.59 10.02 -13.67
CA LEU A 46 -0.70 8.89 -12.75
C LEU A 46 0.20 9.08 -11.51
N LYS A 47 1.44 9.55 -11.69
CA LYS A 47 2.36 9.82 -10.57
C LYS A 47 1.81 10.86 -9.60
N VAL A 48 1.25 11.95 -10.12
CA VAL A 48 0.63 12.99 -9.28
C VAL A 48 -0.53 12.40 -8.48
N ALA A 49 -1.43 11.64 -9.13
CA ALA A 49 -2.56 11.04 -8.46
C ALA A 49 -2.16 9.99 -7.41
N ILE A 50 -1.08 9.24 -7.62
CA ILE A 50 -0.54 8.31 -6.62
C ILE A 50 -0.06 9.07 -5.37
N ILE A 51 0.66 10.18 -5.55
CA ILE A 51 1.15 11.01 -4.45
C ILE A 51 -0.03 11.62 -3.69
N GLU A 52 -0.98 12.23 -4.41
CA GLU A 52 -2.19 12.79 -3.81
C GLU A 52 -2.99 11.73 -3.05
N ALA A 53 -3.16 10.53 -3.61
CA ALA A 53 -3.87 9.44 -2.93
C ALA A 53 -3.12 9.00 -1.67
N TRP A 54 -1.79 8.89 -1.73
CA TRP A 54 -0.96 8.53 -0.59
C TRP A 54 -1.08 9.53 0.57
N ASP A 55 -1.00 10.83 0.27
CA ASP A 55 -1.08 11.90 1.27
C ASP A 55 -2.47 11.98 1.93
N ASN A 56 -3.50 11.45 1.27
CA ASN A 56 -4.88 11.40 1.77
C ASN A 56 -5.26 10.07 2.44
N ILE A 57 -4.37 9.08 2.52
CA ILE A 57 -4.64 7.85 3.28
C ILE A 57 -4.69 8.20 4.77
N ASP A 58 -5.83 7.92 5.40
CA ASP A 58 -5.97 8.07 6.85
C ASP A 58 -5.04 7.08 7.57
N VAL A 59 -4.20 7.58 8.47
CA VAL A 59 -3.28 6.77 9.26
C VAL A 59 -4.03 5.78 10.15
N THR A 60 -5.26 6.09 10.55
CA THR A 60 -6.10 5.16 11.33
C THR A 60 -6.50 3.92 10.55
N LEU A 61 -6.65 4.04 9.22
CA LEU A 61 -6.86 2.91 8.31
C LEU A 61 -5.63 2.00 8.26
N LEU A 62 -4.43 2.54 8.48
CA LEU A 62 -3.17 1.78 8.53
C LEU A 62 -2.94 1.08 9.88
N LEU A 63 -3.50 1.62 10.97
CA LEU A 63 -3.39 1.02 12.31
C LEU A 63 -4.31 -0.21 12.50
N GLY A 64 -5.31 -0.36 11.63
CA GLY A 64 -6.22 -1.51 11.62
C GLY A 64 -5.83 -2.63 10.65
N LEU A 65 -4.68 -2.51 9.97
CA LEU A 65 -4.12 -3.52 9.07
C LEU A 65 -3.20 -4.51 9.78
#